data_AF-A0A968VX07-F1
#
_entry.id   AF-A0A968VX07-F1
#
_cell.length_a   1.000
_cell.length_b   1.000
_cell.length_c   1.000
_cell.angle_alpha   90.00
_cell.angle_beta   90.00
_cell.angle_gamma   90.00
#
_symmetry.space_group_name_H-M   'P 1'
#
loop_
_entity.id
_entity.type
_entity.pdbx_description
1 polymer ?
#
loop_
_entity_poly.entity_id
_entity_poly.type
_entity_poly.pdbx_seq_one_letter_code
_entity_poly.pdbx_strand_id
1 'polypeptide(L)'
;MPAAISYANDIQPLWSRYCVECHDGAGVTPLNLKQGNSYNEIIKGGYIDRVKFIPQNSKIYRMVNDGDMPDDGTIVPQEEIQKIADWIKQGGKNN
;
A
#
# COMPACT_ATOMS: atom_id res chain seq x y z
N MET A 1 18.81 -11.65 6.83
CA MET A 1 17.64 -10.77 7.04
C MET A 1 17.18 -10.30 5.67
N PRO A 2 15.86 -10.22 5.40
CA PRO A 2 15.38 -9.62 4.16
C PRO A 2 15.83 -8.16 4.06
N ALA A 3 16.00 -7.66 2.83
CA ALA A 3 16.41 -6.28 2.59
C ALA A 3 15.39 -5.28 3.15
N ALA A 4 15.87 -4.11 3.55
CA ALA A 4 15.00 -3.04 4.02
C ALA A 4 14.15 -2.53 2.84
N ILE A 5 12.83 -2.46 3.03
CA ILE A 5 11.90 -1.89 2.05
C ILE A 5 11.95 -0.37 2.15
N SER A 6 12.16 0.30 1.02
CA SER A 6 12.05 1.74 0.86
C SER A 6 10.64 2.11 0.41
N TYR A 7 9.98 3.00 1.14
CA TYR A 7 8.68 3.46 0.71
C TYR A 7 8.75 4.16 -0.65
N ALA A 8 9.75 5.02 -0.85
CA ALA A 8 9.89 5.80 -2.08
C ALA A 8 10.21 4.92 -3.30
N ASN A 9 11.03 3.88 -3.13
CA ASN A 9 11.56 3.08 -4.24
C ASN A 9 10.82 1.75 -4.46
N ASP A 10 10.20 1.18 -3.43
CA ASP A 10 9.55 -0.13 -3.54
C ASP A 10 8.03 -0.04 -3.45
N ILE A 11 7.49 0.84 -2.59
CA ILE A 11 6.06 0.90 -2.29
C ILE A 11 5.33 1.93 -3.16
N GLN A 12 5.87 3.14 -3.28
CA GLN A 12 5.26 4.18 -4.10
C GLN A 12 5.13 3.78 -5.57
N PRO A 13 6.13 3.15 -6.22
CA PRO A 13 5.98 2.72 -7.61
C PRO A 13 4.88 1.68 -7.81
N LEU A 14 4.65 0.81 -6.82
CA LEU A 14 3.53 -0.15 -6.81
C LEU A 14 2.20 0.61 -6.86
N TRP A 15 2.00 1.60 -5.97
CA TRP A 15 0.78 2.42 -5.99
C TRP A 15 0.57 3.12 -7.32
N SER A 16 1.62 3.74 -7.84
CA SER A 16 1.59 4.44 -9.12
C SER A 16 1.23 3.52 -10.28
N ARG A 17 1.62 2.25 -10.22
CA ARG A 17 1.38 1.27 -11.29
C ARG A 17 0.00 0.63 -11.23
N TYR A 18 -0.51 0.33 -10.03
CA TYR A 18 -1.69 -0.54 -9.88
C TYR A 18 -2.89 0.15 -9.21
N CYS A 19 -2.72 1.30 -8.57
CA CYS A 19 -3.76 1.82 -7.66
C CYS A 19 -4.15 3.28 -7.95
N VAL A 20 -3.21 4.10 -8.43
CA VAL A 20 -3.42 5.55 -8.60
C VAL A 20 -4.52 5.87 -9.62
N GLU A 21 -4.83 4.99 -10.56
CA GLU A 21 -5.92 5.23 -11.53
C GLU A 21 -7.27 5.51 -10.84
N CYS A 22 -7.63 4.72 -9.82
CA CYS A 22 -8.86 4.91 -9.03
C CYS A 22 -8.62 5.65 -7.70
N HIS A 23 -7.41 5.58 -7.16
CA HIS A 23 -7.02 6.20 -5.87
C HIS A 23 -6.16 7.45 -6.08
N ASP A 24 -6.69 8.39 -6.86
CA ASP A 24 -5.94 9.56 -7.33
C ASP A 24 -6.22 10.84 -6.51
N GLY A 25 -7.12 10.73 -5.52
CA GLY A 25 -7.60 11.80 -4.65
C GLY A 25 -8.70 12.70 -5.23
N ALA A 26 -9.14 12.46 -6.46
CA ALA A 26 -10.13 13.26 -7.17
C ALA A 26 -11.19 12.41 -7.91
N GLY A 27 -11.06 11.08 -7.91
CA GLY A 27 -11.90 10.14 -8.64
C GLY A 27 -12.94 9.39 -7.80
N VAL A 28 -13.09 8.09 -8.09
CA VAL A 28 -14.11 7.17 -7.55
C VAL A 28 -13.98 6.97 -6.03
N THR A 29 -12.77 7.12 -5.49
CA THR A 29 -12.50 6.99 -4.06
C THR A 29 -11.76 8.21 -3.52
N PRO A 30 -11.98 8.60 -2.26
CA PRO A 30 -11.31 9.75 -1.66
C PRO A 30 -9.84 9.50 -1.31
N LEU A 31 -9.38 8.24 -1.30
CA LEU A 31 -8.00 7.90 -0.94
C LEU A 31 -7.05 8.34 -2.04
N ASN A 32 -6.02 9.12 -1.69
CA ASN A 32 -5.01 9.60 -2.63
C ASN A 32 -3.67 8.85 -2.45
N LEU A 33 -3.38 7.95 -3.39
CA LEU A 33 -2.14 7.18 -3.43
C LEU A 33 -1.07 7.77 -4.39
N LYS A 34 -1.28 8.98 -4.90
CA LYS A 34 -0.26 9.68 -5.70
C LYS A 34 0.98 9.96 -4.86
N GLN A 35 2.12 10.00 -5.54
CA GLN A 35 3.39 10.38 -4.95
C GLN A 35 3.28 11.74 -4.25
N GLY A 36 3.83 11.82 -3.03
CA GLY A 36 3.75 13.00 -2.17
C GLY A 36 2.55 13.02 -1.21
N ASN A 37 1.48 12.25 -1.50
CA ASN A 37 0.28 12.19 -0.65
C ASN A 37 0.10 10.82 0.04
N SER A 38 0.29 9.75 -0.72
CA SER A 38 0.06 8.34 -0.36
C SER A 38 0.44 7.96 1.07
N TYR A 39 1.67 8.26 1.50
CA TYR A 39 2.15 7.88 2.83
C TYR A 39 1.29 8.51 3.93
N ASN A 40 1.06 9.82 3.84
CA ASN A 40 0.30 10.55 4.85
C ASN A 40 -1.16 10.11 4.86
N GLU A 41 -1.75 9.86 3.69
CA GLU A 41 -3.12 9.37 3.57
C GLU A 41 -3.27 7.97 4.19
N ILE A 42 -2.35 7.05 3.89
CA ILE A 42 -2.33 5.69 4.45
C ILE A 42 -2.22 5.73 5.98
N ILE A 43 -1.32 6.56 6.50
CA ILE A 43 -1.03 6.64 7.93
C ILE A 43 -2.13 7.36 8.71
N LYS A 44 -2.63 8.49 8.22
CA LYS A 44 -3.69 9.27 8.88
C LYS A 44 -5.04 8.57 8.78
N GLY A 45 -5.31 7.90 7.66
CA GLY A 45 -6.54 7.13 7.45
C GLY A 45 -6.55 5.78 8.17
N GLY A 46 -5.48 5.41 8.87
CA GLY A 46 -5.43 4.17 9.65
C GLY A 46 -5.49 2.90 8.78
N TYR A 47 -4.96 2.95 7.57
CA TYR A 47 -5.01 1.83 6.63
C TYR A 47 -3.99 0.73 6.93
N ILE A 48 -3.06 0.98 7.85
CA ILE A 48 -2.11 -0.02 8.39
C ILE A 48 -2.21 -0.12 9.91
N ASP A 49 -1.90 -1.30 10.45
CA ASP A 49 -1.73 -1.53 11.89
C ASP A 49 -0.41 -0.90 12.35
N ARG A 50 -0.50 0.29 12.95
CA ARG A 50 0.66 1.02 13.47
C ARG A 50 1.04 0.67 14.90
N VAL A 51 0.28 -0.21 15.55
CA VAL A 51 0.55 -0.64 16.93
C VAL A 51 1.42 -1.89 16.91
N LYS A 52 1.02 -2.89 16.13
CA LYS A 52 1.70 -4.18 16.06
C LYS A 52 2.38 -4.45 14.73
N PHE A 53 2.13 -3.63 13.70
CA PHE A 53 2.74 -3.80 12.37
C PHE A 53 2.43 -5.17 11.76
N ILE A 54 1.19 -5.64 11.94
CA ILE A 54 0.68 -6.89 11.39
C ILE A 54 -0.02 -6.61 10.06
N PRO A 55 0.47 -7.12 8.91
CA PRO A 55 -0.15 -6.90 7.61
C PRO A 55 -1.61 -7.36 7.56
N GLN A 56 -1.94 -8.48 8.20
CA GLN A 56 -3.30 -9.03 8.24
C GLN A 56 -4.29 -8.13 8.99
N ASN A 57 -3.82 -7.26 9.88
CA ASN A 57 -4.66 -6.25 10.53
C ASN A 57 -4.75 -4.95 9.70
N SER A 58 -3.98 -4.83 8.63
CA SER A 58 -3.86 -3.64 7.81
C SER A 58 -4.81 -3.72 6.62
N LYS A 59 -5.77 -2.79 6.54
CA LYS A 59 -6.79 -2.78 5.47
C LYS A 59 -6.17 -2.75 4.09
N ILE A 60 -5.14 -1.92 3.87
CA ILE A 60 -4.50 -1.79 2.54
C ILE A 60 -3.88 -3.10 2.06
N TYR A 61 -3.26 -3.87 2.96
CA TYR A 61 -2.68 -5.16 2.63
C TYR A 61 -3.77 -6.20 2.34
N ARG A 62 -4.78 -6.31 3.21
CA ARG A 62 -5.86 -7.30 3.04
C ARG A 62 -6.61 -7.12 1.71
N MET A 63 -6.99 -5.90 1.37
CA MET A 63 -7.71 -5.63 0.12
C MET A 63 -6.93 -6.14 -1.10
N VAL A 64 -5.61 -5.95 -1.13
CA VAL A 64 -4.78 -6.43 -2.25
C VAL A 64 -4.53 -7.94 -2.17
N ASN A 65 -4.23 -8.46 -0.97
CA ASN A 65 -3.95 -9.87 -0.75
C ASN A 65 -5.15 -10.79 -1.02
N ASP A 66 -6.35 -10.31 -0.69
CA ASP A 66 -7.59 -11.07 -0.82
C ASP A 66 -8.15 -10.97 -2.25
N GLY A 67 -7.55 -10.13 -3.10
CA GLY A 67 -7.94 -9.94 -4.51
C GLY A 67 -9.11 -8.97 -4.72
N ASP A 68 -9.50 -8.23 -3.68
CA ASP A 68 -10.56 -7.21 -3.76
C ASP A 68 -10.09 -5.93 -4.47
N MET A 69 -8.77 -5.70 -4.50
CA MET A 69 -8.14 -4.55 -5.16
C MET A 69 -6.89 -4.99 -5.94
N PRO A 70 -6.68 -4.48 -7.16
CA PRO A 70 -7.60 -3.65 -7.95
C PRO A 70 -8.90 -4.36 -8.37
N ASP A 71 -10.01 -3.63 -8.43
CA ASP A 71 -11.35 -4.16 -8.78
C ASP A 71 -11.63 -4.15 -10.30
N ASP A 72 -10.67 -3.69 -11.10
CA ASP A 72 -10.71 -3.63 -12.56
C ASP A 72 -10.21 -4.92 -13.24
N GLY A 73 -9.85 -5.94 -12.45
CA GLY A 73 -9.28 -7.19 -12.93
C GLY A 73 -7.76 -7.18 -13.09
N THR A 74 -7.09 -6.08 -12.75
CA THR A 74 -5.63 -6.00 -12.71
C THR A 74 -5.08 -6.93 -11.63
N ILE A 75 -4.18 -7.84 -12.02
CA ILE A 75 -3.53 -8.77 -11.09
C ILE A 75 -2.24 -8.14 -10.57
N VAL A 76 -2.16 -7.95 -9.24
CA VAL A 76 -0.91 -7.54 -8.57
C VAL A 76 -0.04 -8.77 -8.33
N PRO A 77 1.21 -8.81 -8.82
CA PRO A 77 2.11 -9.95 -8.58
C PRO A 77 2.34 -10.20 -7.09
N GLN A 78 2.44 -11.47 -6.69
CA GLN A 78 2.62 -11.85 -5.28
C GLN A 78 3.89 -11.22 -4.66
N GLU A 79 4.94 -11.00 -5.46
CA GLU A 79 6.16 -10.31 -5.03
C GLU A 79 5.91 -8.85 -4.64
N GLU A 80 5.01 -8.15 -5.33
CA GLU A 80 4.62 -6.77 -5.01
C GLU A 80 3.74 -6.74 -3.76
N ILE A 81 2.81 -7.69 -3.62
CA ILE A 81 2.00 -7.87 -2.40
C ILE A 81 2.91 -8.14 -1.19
N GLN A 82 3.95 -8.95 -1.37
CA GLN A 82 4.93 -9.26 -0.33
C GLN A 82 5.70 -8.03 0.13
N LYS A 83 6.06 -7.11 -0.78
CA LYS A 83 6.69 -5.83 -0.41
C LYS A 83 5.80 -5.00 0.51
N ILE A 84 4.48 -4.95 0.26
CA ILE A 84 3.53 -4.25 1.14
C ILE A 84 3.55 -4.88 2.55
N ALA A 85 3.47 -6.22 2.63
CA ALA A 85 3.55 -6.92 3.91
C ALA A 85 4.87 -6.64 4.64
N ASP A 86 5.99 -6.69 3.93
CA ASP A 86 7.31 -6.51 4.53
C ASP A 86 7.53 -5.06 4.96
N TRP A 87 7.07 -4.08 4.19
CA TRP A 87 7.07 -2.68 4.59
C TRP A 87 6.30 -2.46 5.90
N ILE A 88 5.09 -3.04 6.02
CA ILE A 88 4.29 -2.96 7.25
C ILE A 88 5.07 -3.57 8.41
N LYS A 89 5.56 -4.82 8.27
CA LYS A 89 6.34 -5.52 9.31
C LYS A 89 7.61 -4.75 9.72
N GLN A 90 8.20 -4.00 8.80
CA GLN A 90 9.39 -3.17 9.03
C GLN A 90 9.07 -1.80 9.66
N GLY A 91 7.82 -1.58 10.08
CA GLY A 91 7.40 -0.40 10.82
C GLY A 91 6.70 0.66 9.97
N GLY A 92 6.35 0.35 8.71
CA GLY A 92 5.63 1.26 7.83
C GLY A 92 6.31 2.61 7.65
N LYS A 93 7.65 2.60 7.45
CA LYS A 93 8.48 3.82 7.41
C LYS A 93 8.30 4.60 6.11
N ASN A 94 8.62 5.90 6.14
CA ASN A 94 8.74 6.75 4.94
C ASN A 94 10.23 6.99 4.65
N ASN A 95 10.83 6.20 3.77
CA ASN A 95 12.28 6.17 3.50
C ASN A 95 12.61 5.94 2.02
#